data_AF-A0A7Y7ABP6-F1
#
_entry.id   AF-A0A7Y7ABP6-F1
#
_cell.length_a   1.000
_cell.length_b   1.000
_cell.length_c   1.000
_cell.angle_alpha   90.00
_cell.angle_beta   90.00
_cell.angle_gamma   90.00
#
_symmetry.space_group_name_H-M   'P 1'
#
loop_
_entity.id
_entity.type
_entity.pdbx_description
1 polymer ?
#
loop_
_entity_poly.entity_id
_entity_poly.type
_entity_poly.pdbx_seq_one_letter_code
_entity_poly.pdbx_strand_id
1 'polypeptide(L)'
;MIIFNYDYFVLNDLISILSEDEYAPFVKYLKARNRRGDARNVDLFKAIVSEKEGRLKTELGSNAYNVLRNRLKHRLIDFIAQSTLEKEGSTESEQSKTFITGKRLLQMGKPESAFKLLLKLERETHEQENLTLEGQIQQFMISYAHLPGAPNLGELRKRSQGNYEQQRIQTQLNLAYAQIRLAYQAVEFEGEKIDLNELINRTFAEYALSDEIAYSFSSLRQLVHLADIHGAYTKNYHDVNLFFIQKLESLQGGKSDNAENAMDHIEMLYTIANIYFRKKDFDRSMVYLEQMKGQMERFSFNKEHAYRLKWSMMQALNLNHLGRFEE
;
A
#
# COMPACT_ATOMS: atom_id res chain seq x y z
N MET A 1 -29.96 -16.02 5.16
CA MET A 1 -28.56 -16.22 5.60
C MET A 1 -27.86 -17.05 4.53
N ILE A 2 -27.24 -16.38 3.56
CA ILE A 2 -26.49 -17.04 2.49
C ILE A 2 -25.12 -17.39 3.08
N ILE A 3 -24.88 -18.68 3.34
CA ILE A 3 -23.54 -19.16 3.65
C ILE A 3 -22.78 -19.13 2.33
N PHE A 4 -22.17 -17.99 2.02
CA PHE A 4 -21.17 -17.93 0.96
C PHE A 4 -20.09 -18.96 1.29
N ASN A 5 -19.71 -19.75 0.30
CA ASN A 5 -18.66 -20.75 0.37
C ASN A 5 -17.28 -20.04 0.42
N TYR A 6 -17.09 -19.16 1.41
CA TYR A 6 -15.97 -18.22 1.57
C TYR A 6 -14.62 -18.92 1.51
N ASP A 7 -14.54 -20.11 2.10
CA ASP A 7 -13.31 -20.89 2.12
C ASP A 7 -12.87 -21.38 0.73
N TYR A 8 -13.78 -21.49 -0.25
CA TYR A 8 -13.44 -21.95 -1.59
C TYR A 8 -12.62 -20.92 -2.37
N PHE A 9 -13.09 -19.67 -2.42
CA PHE A 9 -12.42 -18.62 -3.21
C PHE A 9 -11.03 -18.27 -2.69
N VAL A 10 -10.87 -18.20 -1.35
CA VAL A 10 -9.63 -17.77 -0.71
C VAL A 10 -8.41 -18.62 -1.10
N LEU A 11 -8.53 -19.96 -1.24
CA LEU A 11 -7.38 -20.78 -1.60
C LEU A 11 -6.89 -20.53 -3.03
N ASN A 12 -7.82 -20.38 -3.98
CA ASN A 12 -7.47 -20.17 -5.38
C ASN A 12 -6.85 -18.78 -5.55
N ASP A 13 -7.39 -17.78 -4.86
CA ASP A 13 -6.83 -16.43 -4.85
C ASP A 13 -5.42 -16.44 -4.24
N LEU A 14 -5.21 -17.12 -3.10
CA LEU A 14 -3.89 -17.29 -2.48
C LEU A 14 -2.87 -17.98 -3.41
N ILE A 15 -3.30 -18.90 -4.26
CA ILE A 15 -2.42 -19.53 -5.25
C ILE A 15 -2.13 -18.57 -6.40
N SER A 16 -3.11 -17.78 -6.83
CA SER A 16 -2.97 -16.85 -7.95
C SER A 16 -2.02 -15.68 -7.68
N ILE A 17 -1.82 -15.31 -6.42
CA ILE A 17 -0.91 -14.23 -6.02
C ILE A 17 0.54 -14.69 -5.86
N LEU A 18 0.82 -15.99 -5.94
CA LEU A 18 2.20 -16.48 -5.96
C LEU A 18 2.83 -16.11 -7.31
N SER A 19 4.00 -15.50 -7.30
CA SER A 19 4.76 -15.29 -8.52
C SER A 19 5.40 -16.61 -8.99
N GLU A 20 5.73 -16.73 -10.28
CA GLU A 20 6.27 -17.98 -10.84
C GLU A 20 7.56 -18.45 -10.12
N ASP A 21 8.37 -17.51 -9.65
CA ASP A 21 9.58 -17.77 -8.85
C ASP A 21 9.31 -18.28 -7.43
N GLU A 22 8.09 -18.10 -6.91
CA GLU A 22 7.69 -18.54 -5.56
C GLU A 22 7.15 -19.98 -5.52
N TYR A 23 6.82 -20.58 -6.67
CA TYR A 23 6.24 -21.91 -6.75
C TYR A 23 7.20 -23.00 -6.23
N ALA A 24 8.44 -22.98 -6.68
CA ALA A 24 9.44 -23.97 -6.27
C ALA A 24 9.83 -23.83 -4.78
N PRO A 25 10.09 -22.61 -4.25
CA PRO A 25 10.25 -22.37 -2.82
C PRO A 25 9.05 -22.86 -1.99
N PHE A 26 7.82 -22.62 -2.44
CA PHE A 26 6.63 -23.07 -1.71
C PHE A 26 6.53 -24.60 -1.66
N VAL A 27 6.83 -25.30 -2.76
CA VAL A 27 6.88 -26.77 -2.76
C VAL A 27 7.95 -27.30 -1.78
N LYS A 28 9.11 -26.65 -1.70
CA LYS A 28 10.16 -27.00 -0.73
C LYS A 28 9.68 -26.77 0.71
N TYR A 29 9.00 -25.65 0.96
CA TYR A 29 8.39 -25.32 2.25
C TYR A 29 7.36 -26.38 2.69
N LEU A 30 6.47 -26.81 1.79
CA LEU A 30 5.50 -27.88 2.06
C LEU A 30 6.19 -29.20 2.40
N LYS A 31 7.22 -29.59 1.64
CA LYS A 31 8.00 -30.81 1.90
C LYS A 31 8.65 -30.79 3.28
N ALA A 32 9.26 -29.67 3.67
CA ALA A 32 9.92 -29.53 4.98
C ALA A 32 8.94 -29.65 6.17
N ARG A 33 7.68 -29.22 5.99
CA ARG A 33 6.65 -29.28 7.04
C ARG A 33 5.78 -30.54 7.01
N ASN A 34 5.94 -31.39 6.01
CA ASN A 34 5.28 -32.68 5.92
C ASN A 34 5.95 -33.68 6.88
N ARG A 35 5.33 -33.91 8.05
CA ARG A 35 5.85 -34.85 9.05
C ARG A 35 5.57 -36.32 8.74
N ARG A 36 4.60 -36.60 7.87
CA ARG A 36 4.24 -37.96 7.45
C ARG A 36 4.59 -38.17 5.97
N GLY A 37 5.06 -39.36 5.63
CA GLY A 37 5.37 -39.73 4.24
C GLY A 37 4.13 -39.74 3.32
N ASP A 38 2.94 -39.91 3.88
CA ASP A 38 1.65 -39.88 3.17
C ASP A 38 1.05 -38.47 2.99
N ALA A 39 1.78 -37.41 3.36
CA ALA A 39 1.25 -36.06 3.37
C ALA A 39 1.08 -35.49 1.94
N ARG A 40 -0.17 -35.48 1.44
CA ARG A 40 -0.53 -35.04 0.08
C ARG A 40 -0.64 -33.53 -0.14
N ASN A 41 0.01 -32.71 0.69
CA ASN A 41 -0.06 -31.23 0.56
C ASN A 41 0.54 -30.76 -0.79
N VAL A 42 1.66 -31.38 -1.19
CA VAL A 42 2.31 -31.09 -2.47
C VAL A 42 1.43 -31.57 -3.63
N ASP A 43 0.80 -32.74 -3.50
CA ASP A 43 -0.08 -33.30 -4.53
C ASP A 43 -1.30 -32.40 -4.76
N LEU A 44 -1.93 -31.92 -3.68
CA LEU A 44 -3.06 -31.00 -3.80
C LEU A 44 -2.66 -29.68 -4.46
N PHE A 45 -1.55 -29.08 -4.03
CA PHE A 45 -1.06 -27.83 -4.65
C PHE A 45 -0.83 -28.00 -6.15
N LYS A 46 -0.11 -29.05 -6.56
CA LYS A 46 0.13 -29.35 -7.98
C LYS A 46 -1.16 -29.64 -8.74
N ALA A 47 -2.10 -30.36 -8.12
CA ALA A 47 -3.39 -30.67 -8.72
C ALA A 47 -4.23 -29.40 -8.97
N ILE A 48 -4.20 -28.43 -8.06
CA ILE A 48 -4.89 -27.15 -8.25
C ILE A 48 -4.24 -26.34 -9.38
N VAL A 49 -2.90 -26.18 -9.34
CA VAL A 49 -2.14 -25.46 -10.39
C VAL A 49 -2.34 -26.08 -11.78
N SER A 50 -2.49 -27.40 -11.86
CA SER A 50 -2.68 -28.13 -13.12
C SER A 50 -4.16 -28.39 -13.47
N GLU A 51 -5.11 -27.74 -12.79
CA GLU A 51 -6.56 -27.89 -12.98
C GLU A 51 -7.09 -29.34 -12.89
N LYS A 52 -6.40 -30.19 -12.12
CA LYS A 52 -6.70 -31.62 -11.92
C LYS A 52 -7.25 -31.94 -10.52
N GLU A 53 -7.65 -30.91 -9.78
CA GLU A 53 -8.13 -31.02 -8.39
C GLU A 53 -9.30 -32.01 -8.23
N GLY A 54 -10.23 -32.05 -9.19
CA GLY A 54 -11.40 -32.93 -9.14
C GLY A 54 -11.07 -34.41 -9.02
N ARG A 55 -9.98 -34.87 -9.65
CA ARG A 55 -9.53 -36.27 -9.55
C ARG A 55 -9.06 -36.61 -8.13
N LEU A 56 -8.32 -35.69 -7.52
CA LEU A 56 -7.80 -35.85 -6.16
C LEU A 56 -8.91 -35.82 -5.11
N LYS A 57 -9.94 -34.98 -5.32
CA LYS A 57 -11.13 -34.93 -4.46
C LYS A 57 -11.89 -36.26 -4.47
N THR A 58 -12.07 -36.87 -5.64
CA THR A 58 -12.71 -38.18 -5.77
C THR A 58 -11.91 -39.28 -5.10
N GLU A 59 -10.58 -39.27 -5.23
CA GLU A 59 -9.69 -40.25 -4.63
C GLU A 59 -9.68 -40.20 -3.09
N LEU A 60 -9.70 -39.00 -2.50
CA LEU A 60 -9.60 -38.79 -1.05
C LEU A 60 -10.95 -38.84 -0.33
N GLY A 61 -12.05 -38.61 -1.05
CA GLY A 61 -13.35 -38.34 -0.46
C GLY A 61 -13.45 -36.93 0.14
N SER A 62 -14.68 -36.43 0.26
CA SER A 62 -14.95 -35.01 0.55
C SER A 62 -14.33 -34.52 1.87
N ASN A 63 -14.37 -35.34 2.93
CA ASN A 63 -13.89 -34.93 4.25
C ASN A 63 -12.36 -34.81 4.29
N ALA A 64 -11.63 -35.82 3.80
CA ALA A 64 -10.17 -35.79 3.80
C ALA A 64 -9.62 -34.72 2.85
N TYR A 65 -10.29 -34.52 1.71
CA TYR A 65 -9.99 -33.43 0.79
C TYR A 65 -10.18 -32.06 1.46
N ASN A 66 -11.30 -31.80 2.14
CA ASN A 66 -11.54 -30.52 2.81
C ASN A 66 -10.51 -30.22 3.91
N VAL A 67 -10.10 -31.24 4.67
CA VAL A 67 -9.02 -31.09 5.68
C VAL A 67 -7.68 -30.79 5.03
N LEU A 68 -7.34 -31.48 3.93
CA LEU A 68 -6.11 -31.25 3.18
C LEU A 68 -6.08 -29.84 2.59
N ARG A 69 -7.22 -29.39 2.05
CA ARG A 69 -7.43 -28.05 1.49
C ARG A 69 -7.26 -26.96 2.53
N ASN A 70 -7.89 -27.11 3.71
CA ASN A 70 -7.74 -26.15 4.79
C ASN A 70 -6.29 -26.09 5.29
N ARG A 71 -5.61 -27.23 5.41
CA ARG A 71 -4.19 -27.28 5.77
C ARG A 71 -3.32 -26.58 4.71
N LEU A 72 -3.56 -26.81 3.42
CA LEU A 72 -2.83 -26.13 2.34
C LEU A 72 -3.04 -24.61 2.40
N LYS A 73 -4.27 -24.14 2.63
CA LYS A 73 -4.61 -22.72 2.84
C LYS A 73 -3.75 -22.09 3.95
N HIS A 74 -3.70 -22.70 5.13
CA HIS A 74 -2.88 -22.20 6.24
C HIS A 74 -1.39 -22.21 5.89
N ARG A 75 -0.90 -23.22 5.16
CA ARG A 75 0.50 -23.27 4.72
C ARG A 75 0.84 -22.18 3.70
N LEU A 76 -0.09 -21.86 2.80
CA LEU A 76 0.06 -20.74 1.87
C LEU A 76 0.11 -19.41 2.62
N ILE A 77 -0.83 -19.18 3.55
CA ILE A 77 -0.83 -17.96 4.37
C ILE A 77 0.50 -17.81 5.11
N ASP A 78 0.96 -18.85 5.80
CA ASP A 78 2.25 -18.82 6.52
C ASP A 78 3.42 -18.50 5.57
N PHE A 79 3.45 -19.13 4.39
CA PHE A 79 4.54 -18.98 3.43
C PHE A 79 4.57 -17.60 2.80
N ILE A 80 3.42 -17.12 2.33
CA ILE A 80 3.28 -15.79 1.71
C ILE A 80 3.63 -14.72 2.74
N ALA A 81 3.11 -14.82 3.97
CA ALA A 81 3.48 -13.87 5.03
C ALA A 81 5.00 -13.86 5.28
N GLN A 82 5.65 -15.04 5.31
CA GLN A 82 7.10 -15.13 5.49
C GLN A 82 7.87 -14.54 4.30
N SER A 83 7.50 -14.88 3.05
CA SER A 83 8.20 -14.41 1.86
C SER A 83 8.01 -12.91 1.64
N THR A 84 6.82 -12.37 1.92
CA THR A 84 6.55 -10.93 1.89
C THR A 84 7.40 -10.19 2.92
N LEU A 85 7.46 -10.66 4.17
CA LEU A 85 8.30 -10.06 5.21
C LEU A 85 9.81 -10.13 4.90
N GLU A 86 10.25 -11.16 4.18
CA GLU A 86 11.64 -11.28 3.71
C GLU A 86 11.94 -10.31 2.54
N LYS A 87 10.98 -10.09 1.63
CA LYS A 87 11.11 -9.19 0.46
C LYS A 87 10.97 -7.71 0.80
N GLU A 88 10.05 -7.35 1.70
CA GLU A 88 9.75 -5.95 2.08
C GLU A 88 10.72 -5.37 3.12
N GLY A 89 11.69 -6.18 3.58
CA GLY A 89 12.63 -5.82 4.61
C GLY A 89 12.12 -6.26 5.99
N SER A 90 12.95 -7.01 6.72
CA SER A 90 12.62 -7.65 8.00
C SER A 90 12.33 -6.69 9.16
N THR A 91 12.26 -5.39 8.89
CA THR A 91 12.19 -4.31 9.86
C THR A 91 10.92 -4.38 10.71
N GLU A 92 9.73 -4.57 10.12
CA GLU A 92 8.49 -4.69 10.90
C GLU A 92 8.49 -5.91 11.83
N SER A 93 9.07 -7.02 11.37
CA SER A 93 9.25 -8.25 12.15
C SER A 93 10.20 -8.02 13.33
N GLU A 94 11.28 -7.28 13.13
CA GLU A 94 12.27 -6.95 14.14
C GLU A 94 11.74 -5.92 15.16
N GLN A 95 11.04 -4.90 14.69
CA GLN A 95 10.36 -3.92 15.53
C GLN A 95 9.32 -4.58 16.43
N SER A 96 8.51 -5.48 15.89
CA SER A 96 7.52 -6.25 16.65
C SER A 96 8.17 -7.13 17.73
N LYS A 97 9.26 -7.84 17.40
CA LYS A 97 10.04 -8.63 18.37
C LYS A 97 10.63 -7.75 19.47
N THR A 98 11.15 -6.58 19.10
CA THR A 98 11.73 -5.60 20.02
C THR A 98 10.66 -5.07 20.97
N PHE A 99 9.48 -4.72 20.45
CA PHE A 99 8.36 -4.25 21.27
C PHE A 99 7.90 -5.32 22.26
N ILE A 100 7.67 -6.56 21.81
CA ILE A 100 7.28 -7.69 22.68
C ILE A 100 8.33 -7.93 23.77
N THR A 101 9.61 -7.84 23.43
CA THR A 101 10.71 -7.98 24.39
C THR A 101 10.71 -6.86 25.43
N GLY A 102 10.53 -5.61 25.01
CA GLY A 102 10.38 -4.47 25.91
C GLY A 102 9.20 -4.61 26.87
N LYS A 103 8.05 -5.08 26.37
CA LYS A 103 6.86 -5.38 27.19
C LYS A 103 7.16 -6.42 28.27
N ARG A 104 7.82 -7.51 27.87
CA ARG A 104 8.20 -8.58 28.80
C ARG A 104 9.19 -8.10 29.87
N LEU A 105 10.15 -7.23 29.52
CA LEU A 105 11.10 -6.68 30.48
C LEU A 105 10.41 -5.82 31.56
N LEU A 106 9.44 -4.98 31.19
CA LEU A 106 8.64 -4.22 32.19
C LEU A 106 7.86 -5.16 33.10
N GLN A 107 7.19 -6.17 32.53
CA GLN A 107 6.44 -7.17 33.29
C GLN A 107 7.31 -7.98 34.25
N MET A 108 8.59 -8.19 33.91
CA MET A 108 9.56 -8.92 34.74
C MET A 108 10.33 -8.00 35.72
N GLY A 109 9.90 -6.74 35.89
CA GLY A 109 10.52 -5.81 36.84
C GLY A 109 11.92 -5.36 36.42
N LYS A 110 12.19 -5.26 35.10
CA LYS A 110 13.46 -4.76 34.53
C LYS A 110 13.26 -3.42 33.80
N PRO A 111 12.87 -2.34 34.50
CA PRO A 111 12.38 -1.12 33.85
C PRO A 111 13.44 -0.35 33.08
N GLU A 112 14.66 -0.18 33.59
CA GLU A 112 15.69 0.58 32.89
C GLU A 112 16.05 -0.01 31.51
N SER A 113 16.22 -1.33 31.45
CA SER A 113 16.49 -2.04 30.18
C SER A 113 15.31 -1.93 29.23
N ALA A 114 14.09 -2.02 29.76
CA ALA A 114 12.89 -1.92 28.96
C ALA A 114 12.72 -0.52 28.35
N PHE A 115 12.84 0.55 29.14
CA PHE A 115 12.69 1.91 28.63
C PHE A 115 13.78 2.30 27.64
N LYS A 116 15.03 1.87 27.84
CA LYS A 116 16.09 2.05 26.84
C LYS A 116 15.73 1.41 25.50
N LEU A 117 15.18 0.19 25.53
CA LEU A 117 14.78 -0.53 24.34
C LEU A 117 13.57 0.13 23.65
N LEU A 118 12.55 0.50 24.42
CA LEU A 118 11.31 1.11 23.92
C LEU A 118 11.53 2.53 23.36
N LEU A 119 12.39 3.35 23.99
CA LEU A 119 12.74 4.69 23.49
C LEU A 119 13.57 4.65 22.21
N LYS A 120 14.44 3.64 22.08
CA LYS A 120 15.15 3.41 20.82
C LYS A 120 14.14 3.04 19.73
N LEU A 121 13.25 2.10 20.02
CA LEU A 121 12.23 1.67 19.08
C LEU A 121 11.27 2.81 18.69
N GLU A 122 10.82 3.65 19.64
CA GLU A 122 9.98 4.83 19.37
C GLU A 122 10.62 5.74 18.31
N ARG A 123 11.92 6.03 18.43
CA ARG A 123 12.65 6.85 17.47
C ARG A 123 12.73 6.20 16.09
N GLU A 124 13.07 4.92 16.04
CA GLU A 124 13.15 4.17 14.78
C GLU A 124 11.78 4.10 14.08
N THR A 125 10.68 3.91 14.82
CA THR A 125 9.34 3.90 14.26
C THR A 125 8.90 5.29 13.80
N HIS A 126 9.34 6.34 14.48
CA HIS A 126 9.06 7.73 14.10
C HIS A 126 9.77 8.10 12.79
N GLU A 127 11.06 7.78 12.66
CA GLU A 127 11.85 8.02 11.44
C GLU A 127 11.30 7.27 10.21
N GLN A 128 10.62 6.15 10.45
CA GLN A 128 9.98 5.33 9.41
C GLN A 128 8.49 5.63 9.23
N GLU A 129 7.97 6.65 9.90
CA GLU A 129 6.56 7.07 9.85
C GLU A 129 5.58 5.93 10.20
N ASN A 130 6.00 4.94 10.99
CA ASN A 130 5.13 3.89 11.50
C ASN A 130 4.34 4.40 12.71
N LEU A 131 3.39 5.30 12.43
CA LEU A 131 2.60 5.99 13.44
C LEU A 131 1.85 5.01 14.35
N THR A 132 1.39 3.88 13.80
CA THR A 132 0.63 2.86 14.54
C THR A 132 1.48 2.21 15.63
N LEU A 133 2.67 1.73 15.29
CA LEU A 133 3.55 1.09 16.27
C LEU A 133 4.13 2.13 17.24
N GLU A 134 4.49 3.32 16.75
CA GLU A 134 4.93 4.43 17.59
C GLU A 134 3.88 4.75 18.68
N GLY A 135 2.61 4.90 18.30
CA GLY A 135 1.51 5.15 19.23
C GLY A 135 1.30 4.01 20.23
N GLN A 136 1.44 2.75 19.81
CA GLN A 136 1.37 1.60 20.73
C GLN A 136 2.51 1.60 21.75
N ILE A 137 3.73 1.95 21.33
CA ILE A 137 4.90 2.06 22.20
C ILE A 137 4.68 3.18 23.22
N GLN A 138 4.23 4.35 22.78
CA GLN A 138 3.93 5.50 23.63
C GLN A 138 2.84 5.18 24.66
N GLN A 139 1.72 4.59 24.24
CA GLN A 139 0.63 4.19 25.15
C GLN A 139 1.10 3.16 26.19
N PHE A 140 1.96 2.22 25.76
CA PHE A 140 2.55 1.25 26.66
C PHE A 140 3.49 1.94 27.67
N MET A 141 4.37 2.84 27.24
CA MET A 141 5.25 3.59 28.15
C MET A 141 4.45 4.45 29.14
N ILE A 142 3.36 5.09 28.71
CA ILE A 142 2.45 5.85 29.58
C ILE A 142 1.90 4.96 30.71
N SER A 143 1.51 3.73 30.39
CA SER A 143 0.96 2.77 31.37
C SER A 143 1.97 2.38 32.46
N TYR A 144 3.27 2.55 32.19
CA TYR A 144 4.36 2.25 33.11
C TYR A 144 5.15 3.50 33.55
N ALA A 145 4.63 4.71 33.31
CA ALA A 145 5.32 5.96 33.59
C ALA A 145 5.67 6.19 35.07
N HIS A 146 5.08 5.41 35.98
CA HIS A 146 5.37 5.42 37.41
C HIS A 146 6.66 4.68 37.80
N LEU A 147 7.28 3.92 36.88
CA LEU A 147 8.48 3.14 37.16
C LEU A 147 9.78 3.94 36.99
N PRO A 148 10.87 3.57 37.69
CA PRO A 148 12.18 4.19 37.51
C PRO A 148 12.69 4.08 36.07
N GLY A 149 13.26 5.16 35.56
CA GLY A 149 13.79 5.23 34.19
C GLY A 149 12.73 5.47 33.11
N ALA A 150 11.45 5.64 33.48
CA ALA A 150 10.43 6.07 32.55
C ALA A 150 10.66 7.52 32.08
N PRO A 151 10.29 7.86 30.84
CA PRO A 151 10.27 9.25 30.39
C PRO A 151 9.27 10.09 31.18
N ASN A 152 9.44 11.42 31.13
CA ASN A 152 8.51 12.34 31.78
C ASN A 152 7.08 12.15 31.22
N LEU A 153 6.09 12.01 32.11
CA LEU A 153 4.70 11.76 31.72
C LEU A 153 4.11 12.90 30.87
N GLY A 154 4.48 14.16 31.13
CA GLY A 154 4.05 15.31 30.34
C GLY A 154 4.59 15.27 28.91
N GLU A 155 5.85 14.86 28.74
CA GLU A 155 6.45 14.66 27.42
C GLU A 155 5.78 13.51 26.67
N LEU A 156 5.58 12.36 27.33
CA LEU A 156 4.88 11.21 26.74
C LEU A 156 3.47 11.57 26.29
N ARG A 157 2.74 12.33 27.12
CA ARG A 157 1.41 12.83 26.76
C ARG A 157 1.47 13.69 25.49
N LYS A 158 2.41 14.64 25.40
CA LYS A 158 2.52 15.52 24.25
C LYS A 158 2.83 14.74 22.97
N ARG A 159 3.80 13.83 23.01
CA ARG A 159 4.16 12.99 21.84
C ARG A 159 3.00 12.09 21.42
N SER A 160 2.39 11.39 22.37
CA SER A 160 1.23 10.51 22.13
C SER A 160 0.03 11.25 21.55
N GLN A 161 -0.27 12.46 22.03
CA GLN A 161 -1.35 13.26 21.48
C GLN A 161 -1.05 13.73 20.04
N GLY A 162 0.20 14.10 19.76
CA GLY A 162 0.63 14.43 18.39
C GLY A 162 0.47 13.24 17.42
N ASN A 163 0.96 12.07 17.83
CA ASN A 163 0.83 10.83 17.04
C ASN A 163 -0.64 10.45 16.82
N TYR A 164 -1.49 10.56 17.85
CA TYR A 164 -2.93 10.29 17.75
C TYR A 164 -3.62 11.19 16.71
N GLU A 165 -3.33 12.49 16.71
CA GLU A 165 -3.89 13.42 15.72
C GLU A 165 -3.44 13.07 14.30
N GLN A 166 -2.18 12.68 14.10
CA GLN A 166 -1.70 12.22 12.80
C GLN A 166 -2.42 10.95 12.32
N GLN A 167 -2.60 9.95 13.19
CA GLN A 167 -3.37 8.74 12.86
C GLN A 167 -4.83 9.07 12.53
N ARG A 168 -5.45 10.00 13.27
CA ARG A 168 -6.81 10.48 13.01
C ARG A 168 -6.90 11.10 11.61
N ILE A 169 -5.97 11.99 11.26
CA ILE A 169 -5.90 12.62 9.94
C ILE A 169 -5.73 11.56 8.84
N GLN A 170 -4.82 10.60 9.01
CA GLN A 170 -4.62 9.52 8.04
C GLN A 170 -5.88 8.67 7.84
N THR A 171 -6.61 8.39 8.92
CA THR A 171 -7.87 7.64 8.87
C THR A 171 -8.95 8.43 8.13
N GLN A 172 -9.06 9.73 8.41
CA GLN A 172 -10.00 10.62 7.72
C GLN A 172 -9.70 10.72 6.22
N LEU A 173 -8.43 10.83 5.84
CA LEU A 173 -8.02 10.80 4.44
C LEU A 173 -8.41 9.47 3.77
N ASN A 174 -8.14 8.34 4.41
CA ASN A 174 -8.49 7.03 3.87
C ASN A 174 -10.00 6.88 3.67
N LEU A 175 -10.80 7.35 4.62
CA LEU A 175 -12.27 7.36 4.51
C LEU A 175 -12.74 8.26 3.37
N ALA A 176 -12.18 9.46 3.25
CA ALA A 176 -12.49 10.37 2.15
C ALA A 176 -12.18 9.72 0.78
N TYR A 177 -11.00 9.10 0.63
CA TYR A 177 -10.64 8.40 -0.61
C TYR A 177 -11.53 7.21 -0.90
N ALA A 178 -11.91 6.43 0.12
CA ALA A 178 -12.83 5.32 -0.04
C ALA A 178 -14.21 5.82 -0.52
N GLN A 179 -14.72 6.91 0.05
CA GLN A 179 -15.99 7.52 -0.35
C GLN A 179 -15.93 8.07 -1.78
N ILE A 180 -14.86 8.76 -2.15
CA ILE A 180 -14.64 9.24 -3.52
C ILE A 180 -14.60 8.05 -4.49
N ARG A 181 -13.85 6.98 -4.17
CA ARG A 181 -13.80 5.73 -4.97
C ARG A 181 -15.18 5.12 -5.18
N LEU A 182 -15.98 5.03 -4.12
CA LEU A 182 -17.34 4.48 -4.18
C LEU A 182 -18.25 5.32 -5.08
N ALA A 183 -18.13 6.65 -5.02
CA ALA A 183 -18.89 7.53 -5.89
C ALA A 183 -18.47 7.42 -7.36
N TYR A 184 -17.17 7.27 -7.65
CA TYR A 184 -16.70 6.93 -9.01
C TYR A 184 -17.35 5.63 -9.51
N GLN A 185 -17.42 4.59 -8.66
CA GLN A 185 -18.10 3.34 -9.01
C GLN A 185 -19.62 3.52 -9.21
N ALA A 186 -20.29 4.35 -8.40
CA ALA A 186 -21.72 4.61 -8.57
C ALA A 186 -22.02 5.30 -9.92
N VAL A 187 -21.20 6.27 -10.34
CA VAL A 187 -21.25 6.86 -11.69
C VAL A 187 -21.08 5.79 -12.77
N GLU A 188 -20.17 4.84 -12.55
CA GLU A 188 -19.87 3.73 -13.47
C GLU A 188 -21.02 2.73 -13.63
N PHE A 189 -21.73 2.38 -12.54
CA PHE A 189 -22.76 1.33 -12.55
C PHE A 189 -24.19 1.87 -12.70
N GLU A 190 -24.48 3.07 -12.22
CA GLU A 190 -25.84 3.61 -12.11
C GLU A 190 -26.11 4.78 -13.07
N GLY A 191 -25.08 5.26 -13.79
CA GLY A 191 -25.21 6.30 -14.80
C GLY A 191 -25.46 7.70 -14.24
N GLU A 192 -25.17 7.92 -12.94
CA GLU A 192 -25.31 9.23 -12.31
C GLU A 192 -24.32 10.25 -12.89
N LYS A 193 -24.79 11.47 -13.16
CA LYS A 193 -23.91 12.59 -13.51
C LYS A 193 -23.44 13.27 -12.22
N ILE A 194 -22.28 12.89 -11.72
CA ILE A 194 -21.68 13.52 -10.54
C ILE A 194 -20.62 14.53 -10.98
N ASP A 195 -20.71 15.77 -10.47
CA ASP A 195 -19.59 16.71 -10.51
C ASP A 195 -18.54 16.27 -9.48
N LEU A 196 -17.44 15.71 -10.00
CA LEU A 196 -16.36 15.17 -9.19
C LEU A 196 -15.67 16.23 -8.32
N ASN A 197 -15.65 17.49 -8.75
CA ASN A 197 -15.01 18.57 -8.00
C ASN A 197 -15.86 18.91 -6.77
N GLU A 198 -17.16 19.03 -6.99
CA GLU A 198 -18.12 19.25 -5.90
C GLU A 198 -18.10 18.09 -4.91
N LEU A 199 -18.12 16.85 -5.41
CA LEU A 199 -18.04 15.65 -4.58
C LEU A 199 -16.79 15.65 -3.69
N ILE A 200 -15.63 15.91 -4.26
CA ILE A 200 -14.36 15.87 -3.53
C ILE A 200 -14.31 16.97 -2.48
N ASN A 201 -14.68 18.19 -2.85
CA ASN A 201 -14.71 19.32 -1.92
C ASN A 201 -15.68 19.04 -0.75
N ARG A 202 -16.87 18.51 -1.06
CA ARG A 202 -17.84 18.10 -0.05
C ARG A 202 -17.30 16.99 0.84
N THR A 203 -16.67 15.96 0.25
CA THR A 203 -16.13 14.82 1.00
C THR A 203 -15.02 15.27 1.94
N PHE A 204 -14.08 16.09 1.49
CA PHE A 204 -13.01 16.60 2.37
C PHE A 204 -13.55 17.51 3.49
N ALA A 205 -14.58 18.32 3.21
CA ALA A 205 -15.27 19.10 4.22
C ALA A 205 -16.00 18.22 5.25
N GLU A 206 -16.67 17.15 4.81
CA GLU A 206 -17.34 16.17 5.69
C GLU A 206 -16.38 15.54 6.70
N TYR A 207 -15.15 15.23 6.28
CA TYR A 207 -14.11 14.67 7.16
C TYR A 207 -13.29 15.72 7.91
N ALA A 208 -13.67 17.01 7.85
CA ALA A 208 -13.00 18.13 8.52
C ALA A 208 -11.49 18.20 8.23
N LEU A 209 -11.10 17.88 6.99
CA LEU A 209 -9.72 18.00 6.54
C LEU A 209 -9.43 19.45 6.17
N SER A 210 -8.29 19.99 6.59
CA SER A 210 -7.85 21.30 6.12
C SER A 210 -7.45 21.21 4.65
N ASP A 211 -7.55 22.33 3.93
CA ASP A 211 -7.13 22.41 2.51
C ASP A 211 -5.67 21.97 2.32
N GLU A 212 -4.78 22.30 3.26
CA GLU A 212 -3.36 21.91 3.21
C GLU A 212 -3.19 20.38 3.21
N ILE A 213 -4.02 19.67 3.98
CA ILE A 213 -3.98 18.21 4.07
C ILE A 213 -4.71 17.58 2.88
N ALA A 214 -5.90 18.10 2.55
CA ALA A 214 -6.76 17.62 1.49
C ALA A 214 -6.11 17.73 0.10
N TYR A 215 -5.27 18.75 -0.11
CA TYR A 215 -4.55 18.99 -1.36
C TYR A 215 -3.03 18.91 -1.18
N SER A 216 -2.53 18.04 -0.28
CA SER A 216 -1.10 17.71 -0.25
C SER A 216 -0.68 16.90 -1.49
N PHE A 217 0.62 16.78 -1.77
CA PHE A 217 1.12 15.95 -2.88
C PHE A 217 0.64 14.50 -2.79
N SER A 218 0.66 13.92 -1.58
CA SER A 218 0.16 12.57 -1.32
C SER A 218 -1.32 12.45 -1.66
N SER A 219 -2.11 13.45 -1.25
CA SER A 219 -3.54 13.47 -1.49
C SER A 219 -3.90 13.63 -2.95
N LEU A 220 -3.25 14.57 -3.64
CA LEU A 220 -3.45 14.79 -5.07
C LEU A 220 -3.03 13.57 -5.88
N ARG A 221 -1.92 12.91 -5.53
CA ARG A 221 -1.49 11.68 -6.19
C ARG A 221 -2.56 10.60 -6.13
N GLN A 222 -3.19 10.39 -4.97
CA GLN A 222 -4.30 9.43 -4.85
C GLN A 222 -5.45 9.79 -5.82
N LEU A 223 -5.83 11.06 -5.89
CA LEU A 223 -6.89 11.52 -6.80
C LEU A 223 -6.52 11.34 -8.28
N VAL A 224 -5.25 11.60 -8.65
CA VAL A 224 -4.75 11.39 -10.01
C VAL A 224 -4.81 9.92 -10.39
N HIS A 225 -4.43 9.01 -9.49
CA HIS A 225 -4.56 7.58 -9.73
C HIS A 225 -6.02 7.13 -9.90
N LEU A 226 -6.95 7.72 -9.14
CA LEU A 226 -8.38 7.43 -9.33
C LEU A 226 -8.87 7.83 -10.71
N ALA A 227 -8.45 9.01 -11.19
CA ALA A 227 -8.78 9.45 -12.54
C ALA A 227 -8.18 8.54 -13.62
N ASP A 228 -6.93 8.07 -13.47
CA ASP A 228 -6.31 7.13 -14.42
C ASP A 228 -7.02 5.76 -14.41
N ILE A 229 -7.33 5.21 -13.23
CA ILE A 229 -8.09 3.95 -13.07
C ILE A 229 -9.45 4.06 -13.76
N HIS A 230 -10.17 5.16 -13.53
CA HIS A 230 -11.45 5.41 -14.16
C HIS A 230 -11.34 5.47 -15.69
N GLY A 231 -10.34 6.18 -16.23
CA GLY A 231 -10.07 6.23 -17.66
C GLY A 231 -9.73 4.86 -18.26
N ALA A 232 -8.92 4.05 -17.56
CA ALA A 232 -8.54 2.70 -17.99
C ALA A 232 -9.76 1.78 -18.04
N TYR A 233 -10.61 1.83 -17.00
CA TYR A 233 -11.78 0.98 -16.87
C TYR A 233 -12.85 1.32 -17.92
N THR A 234 -13.21 2.60 -18.05
CA THR A 234 -14.19 3.07 -19.03
C THR A 234 -13.69 3.00 -20.47
N LYS A 235 -12.36 2.85 -20.66
CA LYS A 235 -11.66 2.98 -21.94
C LYS A 235 -11.91 4.35 -22.61
N ASN A 236 -12.31 5.35 -21.83
CA ASN A 236 -12.64 6.68 -22.32
C ASN A 236 -11.85 7.74 -21.56
N TYR A 237 -10.57 7.88 -21.95
CA TYR A 237 -9.71 8.90 -21.38
C TYR A 237 -10.12 10.33 -21.76
N HIS A 238 -10.84 10.52 -22.88
CA HIS A 238 -11.29 11.84 -23.32
C HIS A 238 -12.16 12.54 -22.28
N ASP A 239 -13.01 11.79 -21.57
CA ASP A 239 -13.93 12.32 -20.57
C ASP A 239 -13.35 12.36 -19.15
N VAL A 240 -12.12 11.87 -18.94
CA VAL A 240 -11.44 11.95 -17.64
C VAL A 240 -11.23 13.42 -17.25
N ASN A 241 -11.85 13.81 -16.12
CA ASN A 241 -11.72 15.14 -15.52
C ASN A 241 -10.38 15.25 -14.76
N LEU A 242 -9.62 16.31 -15.06
CA LEU A 242 -8.27 16.58 -14.52
C LEU A 242 -8.28 17.76 -13.53
N PHE A 243 -9.31 17.85 -12.70
CA PHE A 243 -9.53 18.97 -11.77
C PHE A 243 -8.40 19.24 -10.78
N PHE A 244 -7.58 18.24 -10.49
CA PHE A 244 -6.43 18.35 -9.60
C PHE A 244 -5.28 19.16 -10.18
N ILE A 245 -5.25 19.44 -11.50
CA ILE A 245 -4.15 20.16 -12.15
C ILE A 245 -3.94 21.55 -11.55
N GLN A 246 -5.01 22.33 -11.36
CA GLN A 246 -4.90 23.67 -10.78
C GLN A 246 -4.33 23.64 -9.36
N LYS A 247 -4.67 22.61 -8.59
CA LYS A 247 -4.12 22.41 -7.24
C LYS A 247 -2.67 21.99 -7.28
N LEU A 248 -2.29 21.07 -8.18
CA LEU A 248 -0.90 20.70 -8.41
C LEU A 248 -0.05 21.94 -8.73
N GLU A 249 -0.46 22.74 -9.72
CA GLU A 249 0.26 23.96 -10.14
C GLU A 249 0.46 24.94 -8.97
N SER A 250 -0.50 25.03 -8.04
CA SER A 250 -0.39 25.88 -6.85
C SER A 250 0.65 25.39 -5.81
N LEU A 251 1.00 24.10 -5.84
CA LEU A 251 2.01 23.51 -4.94
C LEU A 251 3.42 23.55 -5.54
N GLN A 252 3.53 23.49 -6.87
CA GLN A 252 4.82 23.41 -7.57
C GLN A 252 5.68 24.64 -7.28
N GLY A 253 6.94 24.41 -6.91
CA GLY A 253 7.87 25.49 -6.49
C GLY A 253 7.57 26.10 -5.11
N GLY A 254 6.52 25.66 -4.42
CA GLY A 254 6.20 26.05 -3.05
C GLY A 254 7.02 25.29 -2.00
N LYS A 255 6.77 25.57 -0.72
CA LYS A 255 7.48 24.93 0.41
C LYS A 255 7.29 23.41 0.49
N SER A 256 6.13 22.93 0.04
CA SER A 256 5.79 21.50 0.04
C SER A 256 6.43 20.76 -1.13
N ASP A 257 6.94 21.46 -2.15
CA ASP A 257 7.66 20.88 -3.28
C ASP A 257 9.12 20.65 -2.87
N ASN A 258 9.34 19.59 -2.08
CA ASN A 258 10.61 19.29 -1.41
C ASN A 258 10.96 17.79 -1.54
N ALA A 259 12.10 17.38 -0.98
CA ALA A 259 12.59 16.01 -1.10
C ALA A 259 11.65 14.96 -0.49
N GLU A 260 10.91 15.31 0.57
CA GLU A 260 9.96 14.41 1.24
C GLU A 260 8.79 14.06 0.31
N ASN A 261 8.28 15.05 -0.43
CA ASN A 261 7.15 14.87 -1.35
C ASN A 261 7.58 14.54 -2.79
N ALA A 262 8.88 14.42 -3.07
CA ALA A 262 9.40 14.26 -4.43
C ALA A 262 8.83 13.02 -5.13
N MET A 263 8.71 11.90 -4.40
CA MET A 263 8.15 10.66 -4.94
C MET A 263 6.70 10.82 -5.35
N ASP A 264 5.88 11.42 -4.48
CA ASP A 264 4.47 11.65 -4.77
C ASP A 264 4.30 12.59 -5.96
N HIS A 265 5.15 13.63 -6.05
CA HIS A 265 5.15 14.59 -7.14
C HIS A 265 5.55 13.93 -8.48
N ILE A 266 6.64 13.16 -8.52
CA ILE A 266 7.11 12.45 -9.72
C ILE A 266 6.05 11.46 -10.21
N GLU A 267 5.45 10.68 -9.32
CA GLU A 267 4.42 9.71 -9.67
C GLU A 267 3.15 10.38 -10.22
N MET A 268 2.76 11.51 -9.63
CA MET A 268 1.64 12.31 -10.15
C MET A 268 1.94 12.85 -11.54
N LEU A 269 3.10 13.48 -11.76
CA LEU A 269 3.48 14.03 -13.07
C LEU A 269 3.50 12.94 -14.16
N TYR A 270 4.05 11.77 -13.84
CA TYR A 270 4.03 10.61 -14.74
C TYR A 270 2.60 10.18 -15.08
N THR A 271 1.74 10.08 -14.06
CA THR A 271 0.35 9.62 -14.25
C THR A 271 -0.45 10.64 -15.07
N ILE A 272 -0.25 11.93 -14.84
CA ILE A 272 -0.86 13.01 -15.63
C ILE A 272 -0.39 12.95 -17.09
N ALA A 273 0.91 12.76 -17.33
CA ALA A 273 1.45 12.57 -18.67
C ALA A 273 0.80 11.36 -19.36
N ASN A 274 0.66 10.23 -18.67
CA ASN A 274 -0.02 9.05 -19.20
C ASN A 274 -1.51 9.31 -19.52
N ILE A 275 -2.23 10.06 -18.67
CA ILE A 275 -3.63 10.42 -18.97
C ILE A 275 -3.70 11.27 -20.24
N TYR A 276 -2.87 12.32 -20.37
CA TYR A 276 -2.84 13.15 -21.58
C TYR A 276 -2.43 12.36 -22.83
N PHE A 277 -1.45 11.47 -22.71
CA PHE A 277 -1.06 10.57 -23.78
C PHE A 277 -2.24 9.73 -24.27
N ARG A 278 -3.02 9.15 -23.35
CA ARG A 278 -4.21 8.35 -23.68
C ARG A 278 -5.38 9.18 -24.20
N LYS A 279 -5.45 10.46 -23.84
CA LYS A 279 -6.32 11.48 -24.47
C LYS A 279 -5.85 11.89 -25.88
N LYS A 280 -4.71 11.39 -26.35
CA LYS A 280 -4.02 11.79 -27.60
C LYS A 280 -3.56 13.25 -27.61
N ASP A 281 -3.40 13.84 -26.44
CA ASP A 281 -2.85 15.19 -26.26
C ASP A 281 -1.35 15.07 -25.96
N PHE A 282 -0.58 14.72 -27.00
CA PHE A 282 0.84 14.36 -26.88
C PHE A 282 1.70 15.55 -26.46
N ASP A 283 1.35 16.77 -26.88
CA ASP A 283 2.06 17.99 -26.48
C ASP A 283 1.96 18.20 -24.97
N ARG A 284 0.76 18.11 -24.39
CA ARG A 284 0.60 18.22 -22.92
C ARG A 284 1.24 17.06 -22.18
N SER A 285 1.14 15.84 -22.72
CA SER A 285 1.85 14.70 -22.15
C SER A 285 3.36 14.98 -22.03
N MET A 286 3.98 15.52 -23.08
CA MET A 286 5.41 15.88 -23.07
C MET A 286 5.73 16.98 -22.05
N VAL A 287 4.85 17.98 -21.88
CA VAL A 287 5.05 19.05 -20.87
C VAL A 287 5.16 18.46 -19.47
N TYR A 288 4.22 17.59 -19.07
CA TYR A 288 4.28 16.96 -17.74
C TYR A 288 5.43 15.95 -17.60
N LEU A 289 5.81 15.29 -18.71
CA LEU A 289 6.95 14.38 -18.73
C LEU A 289 8.29 15.11 -18.55
N GLU A 290 8.42 16.33 -19.07
CA GLU A 290 9.60 17.18 -18.83
C GLU A 290 9.62 17.71 -17.39
N GLN A 291 8.46 18.10 -16.84
CA GLN A 291 8.37 18.45 -15.42
C GLN A 291 8.78 17.28 -14.52
N MET A 292 8.35 16.06 -14.86
CA MET A 292 8.73 14.84 -14.14
C MET A 292 10.25 14.68 -14.13
N LYS A 293 10.90 14.83 -15.29
CA LYS A 293 12.36 14.78 -15.40
C LYS A 293 13.03 15.84 -14.53
N GLY A 294 12.54 17.09 -14.57
CA GLY A 294 13.07 18.17 -13.74
C GLY A 294 12.99 17.85 -12.25
N GLN A 295 11.90 17.24 -11.78
CA GLN A 295 11.79 16.79 -10.39
C GLN A 295 12.77 15.66 -10.05
N MET A 296 12.96 14.71 -10.97
CA MET A 296 13.91 13.62 -10.81
C MET A 296 15.37 14.08 -10.79
N GLU A 297 15.68 15.21 -11.44
CA GLU A 297 17.01 15.83 -11.40
C GLU A 297 17.21 16.67 -10.13
N ARG A 298 16.13 17.24 -9.60
CA ARG A 298 16.17 18.08 -8.40
C ARG A 298 16.38 17.27 -7.11
N PHE A 299 15.88 16.05 -7.06
CA PHE A 299 15.95 15.20 -5.86
C PHE A 299 16.42 13.79 -6.19
N SER A 300 17.30 13.25 -5.35
CA SER A 300 17.63 11.82 -5.36
C SER A 300 16.55 11.05 -4.62
N PHE A 301 16.13 9.90 -5.17
CA PHE A 301 15.08 9.09 -4.57
C PHE A 301 15.26 7.60 -4.85
N ASN A 302 14.68 6.77 -3.99
CA ASN A 302 14.69 5.32 -4.16
C ASN A 302 13.87 4.92 -5.39
N LYS A 303 14.37 3.99 -6.21
CA LYS A 303 13.78 3.54 -7.49
C LYS A 303 13.99 4.51 -8.68
N GLU A 304 14.98 5.40 -8.61
CA GLU A 304 15.34 6.31 -9.69
C GLU A 304 15.46 5.63 -11.06
N HIS A 305 16.14 4.47 -11.12
CA HIS A 305 16.27 3.68 -12.35
C HIS A 305 14.90 3.27 -12.95
N ALA A 306 13.95 2.84 -12.12
CA ALA A 306 12.63 2.42 -12.58
C ALA A 306 11.85 3.60 -13.16
N TYR A 307 11.95 4.78 -12.54
CA TYR A 307 11.29 5.98 -13.03
C TYR A 307 11.98 6.58 -14.26
N ARG A 308 13.31 6.47 -14.38
CA ARG A 308 14.03 6.82 -15.62
C ARG A 308 13.57 5.96 -16.79
N LEU A 309 13.40 4.66 -16.58
CA LEU A 309 12.87 3.77 -17.60
C LEU A 309 11.43 4.15 -18.01
N LYS A 310 10.54 4.38 -17.03
CA LYS A 310 9.17 4.85 -17.28
C LYS A 310 9.15 6.14 -18.09
N TRP A 311 10.02 7.09 -17.74
CA TRP A 311 10.16 8.36 -18.44
C TRP A 311 10.61 8.15 -19.89
N SER A 312 11.71 7.42 -20.12
CA SER A 312 12.23 7.16 -21.47
C SER A 312 11.22 6.45 -22.36
N MET A 313 10.50 5.45 -21.83
CA MET A 313 9.46 4.75 -22.58
C MET A 313 8.31 5.68 -22.99
N MET A 314 7.81 6.49 -22.05
CA MET A 314 6.72 7.42 -22.33
C MET A 314 7.17 8.52 -23.31
N GLN A 315 8.42 8.97 -23.21
CA GLN A 315 8.99 9.96 -24.11
C GLN A 315 9.06 9.43 -25.53
N ALA A 316 9.64 8.24 -25.72
CA ALA A 316 9.75 7.60 -27.03
C ALA A 316 8.37 7.40 -27.69
N LEU A 317 7.35 7.01 -26.90
CA LEU A 317 5.98 6.87 -27.40
C LEU A 317 5.40 8.22 -27.84
N ASN A 318 5.59 9.28 -27.06
CA ASN A 318 5.13 10.62 -27.44
C ASN A 318 5.82 11.12 -28.71
N LEU A 319 7.15 10.99 -28.79
CA LEU A 319 7.94 11.41 -29.94
C LEU A 319 7.53 10.66 -31.21
N ASN A 320 7.25 9.35 -31.11
CA ASN A 320 6.70 8.58 -32.22
C ASN A 320 5.38 9.16 -32.73
N HIS A 321 4.42 9.39 -31.82
CA HIS A 321 3.11 9.94 -32.18
C HIS A 321 3.16 11.39 -32.70
N LEU A 322 4.16 12.16 -32.28
CA LEU A 322 4.43 13.52 -32.77
C LEU A 322 5.23 13.55 -34.08
N GLY A 323 5.66 12.39 -34.60
CA GLY A 323 6.47 12.30 -35.82
C GLY A 323 7.94 12.71 -35.65
N ARG A 324 8.45 12.73 -34.41
CA ARG A 324 9.83 13.12 -34.03
C ARG A 324 10.65 11.91 -33.54
N PHE A 325 10.53 10.78 -34.22
CA PHE A 325 11.10 9.49 -33.78
C PHE A 325 12.64 9.42 -33.80
N GLU A 326 13.31 10.47 -34.28
CA GLU A 326 14.79 10.58 -34.34
C GLU A 326 15.38 11.31 -33.12
N GLU A 327 14.54 11.97 -32.31
CA GLU A 327 14.88 12.63 -31.04
C GLU A 327 14.84 11.66 -29.85
#